data_AF-A0A7S2QZS3-F1
#
_entry.id   AF-A0A7S2QZS3-F1
#
_cell.length_a   1.000
_cell.length_b   1.000
_cell.length_c   1.000
_cell.angle_alpha   90.00
_cell.angle_beta   90.00
_cell.angle_gamma   90.00
#
_symmetry.space_group_name_H-M   'P 1'
#
loop_
_entity.id
_entity.type
_entity.pdbx_description
1 polymer ?
#
loop_
_entity_poly.entity_id
_entity_poly.type
_entity_poly.pdbx_seq_one_letter_code
_entity_poly.pdbx_strand_id
1 'polypeptide(L)'
;MCLLCDNVVTHPSTDFNPFCDILPTYEELHKNHPILYTTGQEWWMIRSAHTTLGQLVQSYRDMIRLEYQTFRKRHEPIAQLVSFQQYSRMRIHVMSRSFGIGPPNHNHNNESREQQELDWYNQHLHINLTLGCRAMSPILDMWN
;
A
#
# COMPACT_ATOMS: atom_id res chain seq x y z
N MET A 1 1.57 -5.15 -10.16
CA MET A 1 0.25 -4.49 -10.24
C MET A 1 0.23 -3.37 -9.20
N CYS A 2 0.06 -2.11 -9.64
CA CYS A 2 0.07 -0.95 -8.77
C CYS A 2 -1.37 -0.53 -8.56
N LEU A 3 -1.90 -0.69 -7.34
CA LEU A 3 -3.30 -0.39 -7.04
C LEU A 3 -3.68 1.04 -7.49
N LEU A 4 -2.73 1.99 -7.42
CA LEU A 4 -2.94 3.39 -7.82
C LEU A 4 -3.11 3.53 -9.34
N CYS A 5 -2.37 2.74 -10.13
CA CYS A 5 -2.47 2.76 -11.58
C CYS A 5 -3.79 2.15 -12.04
N ASP A 6 -4.26 1.09 -11.39
CA ASP A 6 -5.52 0.41 -11.76
C ASP A 6 -6.76 1.29 -11.49
N ASN A 7 -6.69 2.18 -10.49
CA ASN A 7 -7.80 3.09 -10.17
C ASN A 7 -7.79 4.42 -10.97
N VAL A 8 -6.65 4.79 -11.55
CA VAL A 8 -6.44 6.12 -12.16
C VAL A 8 -6.29 6.05 -13.67
N VAL A 9 -5.68 4.99 -14.18
CA VAL A 9 -5.41 4.79 -15.61
C VAL A 9 -6.44 3.81 -16.16
N THR A 10 -7.71 4.17 -16.11
CA THR A 10 -8.72 3.47 -16.90
C THR A 10 -8.71 4.02 -18.31
N HIS A 11 -7.90 3.39 -19.17
CA HIS A 11 -8.33 3.25 -20.56
C HIS A 11 -9.68 2.52 -20.56
N PRO A 12 -10.67 2.91 -21.40
CA PRO A 12 -12.03 2.38 -21.36
C PRO A 12 -12.19 0.92 -21.83
N SER A 13 -11.11 0.14 -21.87
CA SER A 13 -11.14 -1.28 -22.20
C SER A 13 -10.12 -2.02 -21.35
N THR A 14 -10.57 -3.09 -20.69
CA THR A 14 -9.78 -4.17 -20.06
C THR A 14 -9.00 -3.85 -18.78
N ASP A 15 -9.72 -3.73 -17.65
CA ASP A 15 -9.71 -4.75 -16.59
C ASP A 15 -10.41 -4.18 -15.35
N PHE A 16 -11.71 -4.47 -15.25
CA PHE A 16 -12.47 -4.23 -14.03
C PHE A 16 -11.84 -5.05 -12.91
N ASN A 17 -11.28 -4.40 -11.89
CA ASN A 17 -10.72 -5.07 -10.72
C ASN A 17 -11.75 -5.05 -9.57
N PRO A 18 -12.68 -6.04 -9.49
CA PRO A 18 -13.73 -6.09 -8.48
C PRO A 18 -13.19 -6.12 -7.05
N PHE A 19 -11.90 -6.45 -6.87
CA PHE A 19 -11.28 -6.43 -5.56
C PHE A 19 -11.18 -5.01 -4.98
N CYS A 20 -10.96 -4.00 -5.81
CA CYS A 20 -10.88 -2.61 -5.32
C CYS A 20 -12.21 -2.10 -4.77
N ASP A 21 -13.33 -2.64 -5.27
CA ASP A 21 -14.69 -2.25 -4.87
C ASP A 21 -15.08 -2.81 -3.51
N ILE A 22 -14.50 -3.94 -3.10
CA ILE A 22 -14.76 -4.53 -1.78
C ILE A 22 -13.85 -3.97 -0.68
N LEU A 23 -12.88 -3.13 -1.03
CA LEU A 23 -11.99 -2.50 -0.06
C LEU A 23 -12.70 -1.36 0.68
N PRO A 24 -12.55 -1.24 2.01
CA PRO A 24 -13.13 -0.14 2.76
C PRO A 24 -12.83 1.23 2.13
N THR A 25 -13.85 2.06 2.09
CA THR A 25 -13.79 3.45 1.65
C THR A 25 -12.92 4.28 2.59
N TYR A 26 -12.50 5.47 2.15
CA TYR A 26 -11.73 6.35 3.03
C TYR A 26 -12.56 6.78 4.24
N GLU A 27 -13.85 7.00 4.05
CA GLU A 27 -14.81 7.42 5.07
C GLU A 27 -14.95 6.35 6.17
N GLU A 28 -15.00 5.07 5.79
CA GLU A 28 -15.02 3.94 6.72
C GLU A 28 -13.70 3.81 7.48
N LEU A 29 -12.56 3.97 6.78
CA LEU A 29 -11.25 3.98 7.43
C LEU A 29 -11.11 5.17 8.39
N HIS A 30 -11.61 6.35 8.03
CA HIS A 30 -11.49 7.55 8.85
C HIS A 30 -12.19 7.39 10.21
N LYS A 31 -13.29 6.63 10.26
CA LYS A 31 -14.03 6.33 11.48
C LYS A 31 -13.34 5.31 12.39
N ASN A 32 -12.54 4.40 11.82
CA ASN A 32 -12.09 3.21 12.54
C ASN A 32 -10.56 3.06 12.63
N HIS A 33 -9.79 3.75 11.78
CA HIS A 33 -8.36 3.54 11.64
C HIS A 33 -7.57 4.65 12.37
N PRO A 34 -6.79 4.34 13.42
CA PRO A 34 -6.09 5.33 14.23
C PRO A 34 -5.19 6.30 13.47
N ILE A 35 -4.59 5.88 12.36
CA ILE A 35 -3.78 6.76 11.50
C ILE A 35 -4.57 7.96 10.97
N LEU A 36 -5.89 7.88 10.85
CA LEU A 36 -6.71 8.95 10.27
C LEU A 36 -7.37 9.87 11.32
N TYR A 37 -7.25 9.61 12.62
CA TYR A 37 -7.85 10.46 13.66
C TYR A 37 -7.20 11.85 13.77
N THR A 38 -7.82 12.89 13.21
CA THR A 38 -7.18 14.21 13.10
C THR A 38 -7.23 15.02 14.40
N THR A 39 -8.41 15.21 14.99
CA THR A 39 -8.58 16.17 16.10
C THR A 39 -9.65 15.76 17.14
N GLY A 40 -10.24 14.58 16.99
CA GLY A 40 -11.32 14.09 17.86
C GLY A 40 -10.86 13.56 19.22
N GLN A 41 -11.84 13.21 20.05
CA GLN A 41 -11.62 12.52 21.32
C GLN A 41 -10.79 11.25 21.13
N GLU A 42 -10.94 10.54 20.01
CA GLU A 42 -10.17 9.32 19.73
C GLU A 42 -8.67 9.61 19.60
N TRP A 43 -8.29 10.71 18.94
CA TRP A 43 -6.90 11.12 18.88
C TRP A 43 -6.35 11.48 20.26
N TRP A 44 -7.15 12.18 21.07
CA TRP A 44 -6.78 12.51 22.45
C TRP A 44 -6.64 11.27 23.32
N MET A 45 -7.48 10.26 23.15
CA MET A 45 -7.34 9.00 23.89
C MET A 45 -6.02 8.29 23.56
N ILE A 46 -5.62 8.29 22.29
CA ILE A 46 -4.39 7.62 21.86
C ILE A 46 -3.15 8.45 22.25
N ARG A 47 -3.24 9.78 22.19
CA ARG A 47 -2.12 10.70 22.45
C ARG A 47 -1.89 10.98 23.94
N SER A 48 -2.96 11.09 24.73
CA SER A 48 -2.91 11.61 26.11
C SER A 48 -2.16 10.71 27.09
N ALA A 49 -1.99 9.43 26.78
CA ALA A 49 -1.35 8.49 27.69
C ALA A 49 0.16 8.26 27.41
N HIS A 50 0.85 9.13 26.64
CA HIS A 50 2.26 8.95 26.26
C HIS A 50 2.57 7.52 25.77
N THR A 51 1.59 6.90 25.13
CA THR A 51 1.68 5.49 24.80
C THR A 51 2.61 5.31 23.62
N THR A 52 3.35 4.20 23.62
CA THR A 52 4.08 3.71 22.44
C THR A 52 3.16 3.65 21.22
N LEU A 53 1.86 3.38 21.43
CA LEU A 53 0.85 3.39 20.38
C LEU A 53 0.67 4.77 19.73
N GLY A 54 0.56 5.84 20.52
CA GLY A 54 0.43 7.19 19.97
C GLY A 54 1.65 7.63 19.17
N GLN A 55 2.85 7.29 19.64
CA GLN A 55 4.10 7.52 18.90
C GLN A 55 4.13 6.71 17.60
N LEU A 56 3.70 5.44 17.64
CA LEU A 56 3.64 4.57 16.48
C LEU A 56 2.66 5.09 15.43
N VAL A 57 1.44 5.46 15.84
CA VAL A 57 0.43 6.06 14.97
C VAL A 57 0.94 7.34 14.33
N GLN A 58 1.60 8.22 15.11
CA GLN A 58 2.21 9.44 14.59
C GLN A 58 3.31 9.14 13.57
N SER A 59 4.17 8.17 13.86
CA SER A 59 5.25 7.75 12.96
C SER A 59 4.71 7.25 11.62
N TYR A 60 3.64 6.46 11.62
CA TYR A 60 2.99 6.02 10.39
C TYR A 60 2.32 7.17 9.62
N ARG A 61 1.70 8.14 10.29
CA ARG A 61 1.15 9.34 9.63
C ARG A 61 2.23 10.13 8.91
N ASP A 62 3.34 10.37 9.59
CA ASP A 62 4.45 11.14 9.05
C ASP A 62 5.14 10.40 7.91
N MET A 63 5.27 9.08 8.02
CA MET A 63 5.72 8.21 6.92
C MET A 63 4.82 8.38 5.69
N ILE A 64 3.51 8.18 5.80
CA ILE A 64 2.57 8.27 4.65
C ILE A 64 2.62 9.66 4.01
N ARG A 65 2.69 10.72 4.83
CA ARG A 65 2.80 12.09 4.33
C ARG A 65 4.09 12.31 3.55
N LEU A 66 5.24 11.89 4.09
CA LEU A 66 6.53 12.03 3.44
C LEU A 66 6.62 11.20 2.16
N GLU A 67 6.08 9.98 2.19
CA GLU A 67 5.99 9.08 1.05
C GLU A 67 5.19 9.73 -0.08
N TYR A 68 4.00 10.27 0.21
CA TYR A 68 3.18 10.98 -0.77
C TYR A 68 3.88 12.22 -1.32
N GLN A 69 4.53 13.03 -0.47
CA GLN A 69 5.30 14.19 -0.94
C GLN A 69 6.43 13.78 -1.90
N THR A 70 7.10 12.66 -1.62
CA THR A 70 8.16 12.11 -2.48
C THR A 70 7.58 11.57 -3.78
N PHE A 71 6.46 10.84 -3.71
CA PHE A 71 5.72 10.36 -4.86
C PHE A 71 5.31 11.52 -5.79
N ARG A 72 4.74 12.59 -5.22
CA ARG A 72 4.37 13.79 -5.99
C ARG A 72 5.55 14.36 -6.77
N LYS A 73 6.68 14.59 -6.07
CA LYS A 73 7.90 15.15 -6.68
C LYS A 73 8.48 14.29 -7.80
N ARG A 74 8.39 12.96 -7.69
CA ARG A 74 8.99 12.02 -8.67
C ARG A 74 8.07 11.69 -9.84
N HIS A 75 6.75 11.74 -9.64
CA HIS A 75 5.75 11.31 -10.61
C HIS A 75 4.66 12.37 -10.81
N GLU A 76 5.06 13.62 -11.07
CA GLU A 76 4.16 14.78 -11.15
C GLU A 76 2.90 14.55 -12.04
N PRO A 77 2.98 13.92 -13.24
CA PRO A 77 1.78 13.67 -14.05
C PRO A 77 0.75 12.76 -13.37
N ILE A 78 1.21 11.71 -12.68
CA ILE A 78 0.33 10.75 -11.99
C ILE A 78 -0.18 11.38 -10.68
N ALA A 79 0.66 12.17 -10.03
CA ALA A 79 0.34 12.86 -8.79
C ALA A 79 -0.82 13.86 -8.92
N GLN A 80 -1.04 14.41 -10.12
CA GLN A 80 -2.19 15.27 -10.41
C GLN A 80 -3.52 14.51 -10.37
N LEU A 81 -3.49 13.20 -10.60
CA LEU A 81 -4.67 12.34 -10.64
C LEU A 81 -4.94 11.63 -9.31
N VAL A 82 -3.95 11.61 -8.41
CA VAL A 82 -4.02 10.92 -7.11
C VAL A 82 -4.01 11.93 -5.98
N SER A 83 -5.17 12.11 -5.33
CA SER A 83 -5.27 12.90 -4.11
C SER A 83 -4.55 12.23 -2.93
N PHE A 84 -4.17 13.00 -1.92
CA PHE A 84 -3.60 12.46 -0.68
C PHE A 84 -4.57 11.48 0.02
N GLN A 85 -5.87 11.72 -0.08
CA GLN A 85 -6.92 10.85 0.46
C GLN A 85 -6.90 9.48 -0.21
N GLN A 86 -6.83 9.43 -1.55
CA GLN A 86 -6.70 8.18 -2.29
C GLN A 86 -5.40 7.48 -1.94
N TYR A 87 -4.27 8.20 -1.94
CA TYR A 87 -2.97 7.62 -1.60
C TYR A 87 -2.96 7.00 -0.19
N SER A 88 -3.45 7.74 0.80
CA SER A 88 -3.49 7.28 2.20
C SER A 88 -4.42 6.10 2.41
N ARG A 89 -5.61 6.09 1.79
CA ARG A 89 -6.52 4.91 1.78
C ARG A 89 -5.77 3.66 1.32
N MET A 90 -5.10 3.76 0.18
CA MET A 90 -4.44 2.62 -0.45
C MET A 90 -3.23 2.17 0.33
N ARG A 91 -2.48 3.11 0.90
CA ARG A 91 -1.35 2.80 1.75
C ARG A 91 -1.78 2.08 3.03
N ILE A 92 -2.88 2.50 3.65
CA ILE A 92 -3.48 1.82 4.80
C ILE A 92 -3.88 0.39 4.41
N HIS A 93 -4.56 0.19 3.28
CA HIS A 93 -4.93 -1.15 2.81
C HIS A 93 -3.71 -2.06 2.60
N VAL A 94 -2.64 -1.55 1.97
CA VAL A 94 -1.40 -2.31 1.85
C VAL A 94 -0.82 -2.61 3.24
N MET A 95 -0.81 -1.66 4.17
CA MET A 95 -0.24 -1.90 5.50
C MET A 95 -1.03 -2.94 6.32
N SER A 96 -2.36 -2.94 6.23
CA SER A 96 -3.23 -3.78 7.06
C SER A 96 -3.62 -5.11 6.43
N ARG A 97 -3.67 -5.20 5.10
CA ARG A 97 -4.16 -6.39 4.38
C ARG A 97 -3.08 -7.12 3.58
N SER A 98 -1.91 -6.50 3.32
CA SER A 98 -0.87 -7.22 2.60
C SER A 98 -0.16 -8.25 3.47
N PHE A 99 0.20 -9.36 2.84
CA PHE A 99 1.01 -10.41 3.44
C PHE A 99 2.44 -10.33 2.90
N GLY A 100 3.41 -10.57 3.78
CA GLY A 100 4.78 -10.79 3.36
C GLY A 100 4.91 -12.19 2.78
N ILE A 101 5.10 -12.29 1.46
CA ILE A 101 5.25 -13.60 0.80
C ILE A 101 6.69 -14.13 0.86
N GLY A 102 7.58 -13.41 1.56
CA GLY A 102 9.01 -13.68 1.61
C GLY A 102 9.69 -13.33 0.28
N PRO A 103 11.01 -13.51 0.19
CA PRO A 103 11.69 -13.58 -1.09
C PRO A 103 11.24 -14.85 -1.84
N PRO A 104 11.27 -14.85 -3.18
CA PRO A 104 11.04 -16.06 -3.95
C PRO A 104 12.01 -17.16 -3.50
N ASN A 105 11.50 -18.38 -3.26
CA ASN A 105 12.27 -19.50 -2.73
C ASN A 105 13.26 -20.02 -3.80
N HIS A 106 14.55 -20.03 -3.48
CA HIS A 106 15.60 -20.65 -4.32
C HIS A 106 15.57 -22.20 -4.33
N ASN A 107 14.57 -22.84 -3.73
CA ASN A 107 14.58 -24.28 -3.41
C ASN A 107 13.79 -25.16 -4.38
N HIS A 108 13.43 -24.68 -5.56
CA HIS A 108 12.76 -25.50 -6.57
C HIS A 108 13.60 -25.57 -7.84
N ASN A 109 13.81 -26.80 -8.34
CA ASN A 109 14.69 -27.21 -9.45
C ASN A 109 14.39 -26.59 -10.84
N ASN A 110 13.79 -25.39 -10.91
CA ASN A 110 13.46 -24.60 -12.10
C ASN A 110 14.21 -23.25 -12.13
N GLU A 111 15.44 -23.23 -11.63
CA GLU A 111 16.22 -22.01 -11.33
C GLU A 111 16.45 -21.06 -12.52
N SER A 112 16.37 -21.52 -13.78
CA SER A 112 16.73 -20.66 -14.92
C SER A 112 15.68 -19.62 -15.27
N ARG A 113 14.39 -19.97 -15.24
CA ARG A 113 13.32 -19.06 -15.73
C ARG A 113 12.88 -18.05 -14.68
N GLU A 114 12.79 -18.48 -13.43
CA GLU A 114 12.45 -17.59 -12.32
C GLU A 114 13.56 -16.55 -12.08
N GLN A 115 14.84 -16.97 -12.10
CA GLN A 115 15.95 -16.04 -11.96
C GLN A 115 16.02 -15.05 -13.12
N GLN A 116 15.77 -15.49 -14.36
CA GLN A 116 15.68 -14.59 -15.51
C GLN A 116 14.58 -13.53 -15.35
N GLU A 117 13.43 -13.90 -14.80
CA GLU A 117 12.34 -12.95 -14.54
C GLU A 117 12.72 -11.93 -13.46
N LEU A 118 13.35 -12.40 -12.37
CA LEU A 118 13.84 -11.53 -11.29
C LEU A 118 14.91 -10.56 -11.79
N ASP A 119 15.85 -11.04 -12.60
CA ASP A 119 16.89 -10.23 -13.23
C ASP A 119 16.27 -9.20 -14.19
N TRP A 120 15.24 -9.60 -14.95
CA TRP A 120 14.51 -8.69 -15.83
C TRP A 120 13.86 -7.55 -15.03
N TYR A 121 13.15 -7.85 -13.93
CA TYR A 121 12.55 -6.82 -13.08
C TYR A 121 13.58 -5.87 -12.49
N ASN A 122 14.73 -6.39 -12.04
CA ASN A 122 15.79 -5.56 -11.48
C ASN A 122 16.44 -4.66 -12.55
N GLN A 123 16.68 -5.18 -13.75
CA GLN A 123 17.31 -4.43 -14.84
C GLN A 123 16.38 -3.37 -15.45
N HIS A 124 15.09 -3.66 -15.60
CA HIS A 124 14.16 -2.80 -16.34
C HIS A 124 13.32 -1.90 -15.44
N LEU A 125 12.96 -2.37 -14.24
CA LEU A 125 12.11 -1.62 -13.31
C LEU A 125 12.88 -1.10 -12.09
N HIS A 126 14.16 -1.48 -11.94
CA HIS A 126 14.96 -1.18 -10.75
C HIS A 126 14.31 -1.66 -9.44
N ILE A 127 13.58 -2.79 -9.52
CA ILE A 127 12.91 -3.42 -8.38
C ILE A 127 13.70 -4.67 -7.99
N ASN A 128 14.20 -4.69 -6.76
CA ASN A 128 14.84 -5.87 -6.20
C ASN A 128 13.85 -6.69 -5.35
N LEU A 129 13.26 -7.73 -5.96
CA LEU A 129 12.31 -8.63 -5.31
C LEU A 129 12.96 -9.64 -4.34
N THR A 130 14.30 -9.76 -4.34
CA THR A 130 15.03 -10.64 -3.41
C THR A 130 15.00 -10.15 -1.96
N LEU A 131 14.64 -8.88 -1.74
CA LEU A 131 14.44 -8.30 -0.41
C LEU A 131 13.07 -8.69 0.20
N GLY A 132 12.30 -9.50 -0.53
CA GLY A 132 10.92 -9.83 -0.21
C GLY A 132 9.95 -8.81 -0.78
N CYS A 133 8.70 -9.23 -0.93
CA CYS A 133 7.62 -8.35 -1.37
C CYS A 133 6.37 -8.53 -0.53
N ARG A 134 5.48 -7.55 -0.67
CA ARG A 134 4.15 -7.56 -0.07
C ARG A 134 3.12 -7.71 -1.17
N ALA A 135 2.20 -8.65 -0.98
CA ALA A 135 1.10 -8.90 -1.89
C ALA A 135 -0.23 -8.78 -1.15
N MET A 136 -1.25 -8.32 -1.86
CA MET A 136 -2.64 -8.35 -1.42
C MET A 136 -3.36 -9.43 -2.22
N SER A 137 -4.13 -10.28 -1.54
CA SER A 137 -4.83 -11.42 -2.13
C SER A 137 -6.34 -11.31 -1.86
N PRO A 138 -7.17 -11.15 -2.90
CA PRO A 138 -8.59 -10.87 -2.73
C PRO A 138 -9.38 -11.80 -1.80
N ILE A 139 -9.02 -13.08 -1.79
CA ILE A 139 -9.70 -14.10 -0.98
C ILE A 139 -9.09 -14.18 0.43
N LEU A 140 -7.76 -14.13 0.53
CA LEU A 140 -7.07 -14.29 1.81
C LEU A 140 -7.21 -13.03 2.68
N ASP A 141 -7.18 -11.85 2.08
CA ASP A 141 -7.29 -10.57 2.78
C ASP A 141 -8.68 -10.37 3.42
N MET A 142 -9.68 -11.17 3.05
CA MET A 142 -11.05 -11.13 3.59
C MET A 142 -11.26 -11.99 4.83
N TRP A 143 -10.29 -12.83 5.21
CA TRP A 143 -10.40 -13.69 6.38
C TRP A 143 -10.09 -12.89 7.66
N ASN A 144 -10.96 -12.97 8.68
CA ASN A 144 -10.79 -12.33 10.00
C ASN A 144 -10.03 -13.22 11.00
#